data_AF-A0A1J5KIS4-F1
#
_entry.id   AF-A0A1J5KIS4-F1
#
_cell.length_a   1.000
_cell.length_b   1.000
_cell.length_c   1.000
_cell.angle_alpha   90.00
_cell.angle_beta   90.00
_cell.angle_gamma   90.00
#
_symmetry.space_group_name_H-M   'P 1'
#
loop_
_entity.id
_entity.type
_entity.pdbx_description
1 polymer ?
#
loop_
_entity_poly.entity_id
_entity_poly.type
_entity_poly.pdbx_seq_one_letter_code
_entity_poly.pdbx_strand_id
1 'polypeptide(L)'
;MNKLLKVLSVAILFLFSLTSVEAQNQLENVSLTYGEELPDDSQKIVKIIGEANNKIYALAIKKKKFFLKIFESGSMKQVASNRIELPNMKKKDVDFEDIFLINGNIYAIGSVYDRKAKQFKLLGASVSESGIVNKNGTILFESKVAKKKYKGSFS
;
A
#
# COMPACT_ATOMS: atom_id res chain seq x y z
N MET A 1 63.37 4.74 -20.18
CA MET A 1 62.02 4.51 -20.77
C MET A 1 61.96 5.18 -22.13
N ASN A 2 61.95 4.37 -23.21
CA ASN A 2 62.15 4.86 -24.57
C ASN A 2 61.07 5.88 -24.96
N LYS A 3 61.48 6.95 -25.65
CA LYS A 3 60.59 8.03 -26.11
C LYS A 3 59.37 7.46 -26.88
N LEU A 4 59.61 6.40 -27.65
CA LEU A 4 58.59 5.63 -28.37
C LEU A 4 57.56 4.97 -27.44
N LEU A 5 57.99 4.40 -26.31
CA LEU A 5 57.10 3.76 -25.34
C LEU A 5 56.20 4.80 -24.66
N LYS A 6 56.74 5.97 -24.33
CA LYS A 6 55.96 7.09 -23.74
C LYS A 6 54.90 7.62 -24.72
N VAL A 7 55.25 7.79 -26.00
CA VAL A 7 54.30 8.25 -27.02
C VAL A 7 53.20 7.21 -27.24
N LEU A 8 53.55 5.92 -27.27
CA LEU A 8 52.59 4.83 -27.39
C LEU A 8 51.63 4.77 -26.19
N SER A 9 52.15 4.93 -24.97
CA SER A 9 51.33 4.96 -23.76
C SER A 9 50.35 6.14 -23.73
N VAL A 10 50.78 7.33 -24.19
CA VAL A 10 49.91 8.51 -24.27
C VAL A 10 48.85 8.35 -25.36
N ALA A 11 49.20 7.78 -26.51
CA ALA A 11 48.25 7.52 -27.59
C ALA A 11 47.17 6.51 -27.17
N ILE A 12 47.55 5.46 -26.45
CA ILE A 12 46.61 4.47 -25.91
C ILE A 12 45.66 5.11 -24.89
N LEU A 13 46.17 5.97 -23.99
CA LEU A 13 45.34 6.69 -23.03
C LEU A 13 44.33 7.62 -23.72
N PHE A 14 44.74 8.25 -24.83
CA PHE A 14 43.88 9.13 -25.61
C PHE A 14 42.77 8.35 -26.34
N LEU A 15 43.06 7.15 -26.86
CA LEU A 15 42.04 6.27 -27.46
C LEU A 15 40.97 5.83 -26.45
N PHE A 16 41.33 5.57 -25.20
CA PHE A 16 40.36 5.19 -24.16
C PHE A 16 39.47 6.36 -23.70
N SER A 17 39.84 7.61 -23.98
CA SER A 17 39.03 8.79 -23.63
C SER A 17 37.91 9.10 -24.64
N LEU A 18 37.88 8.42 -25.79
CA LEU A 18 36.91 8.64 -26.87
C LEU A 18 35.69 7.69 -26.81
N THR A 19 35.68 6.71 -25.90
CA THR A 19 34.48 5.90 -25.67
C THR A 19 33.55 6.68 -24.75
N SER A 20 32.65 7.49 -25.34
CA SER A 20 31.50 8.03 -24.63
C SER A 20 30.70 6.87 -24.06
N VAL A 21 30.66 6.78 -22.74
CA VAL A 21 29.74 5.89 -22.03
C VAL A 21 28.34 6.46 -22.29
N GLU A 22 27.69 5.95 -23.32
CA GLU A 22 26.26 6.11 -23.55
C GLU A 22 25.54 5.34 -22.44
N ALA A 23 25.49 5.91 -21.23
CA ALA A 23 24.50 5.53 -20.25
C ALA A 23 23.14 6.11 -20.69
N GLN A 24 22.70 5.71 -21.89
CA GLN A 24 21.33 5.91 -22.32
C GLN A 24 20.51 4.95 -21.48
N ASN A 25 19.98 5.44 -20.36
CA ASN A 25 18.96 4.73 -19.61
C ASN A 25 17.80 4.51 -20.58
N GLN A 26 17.77 3.34 -21.22
CA GLN A 26 16.62 2.86 -21.97
C GLN A 26 15.54 2.61 -20.93
N LEU A 27 14.78 3.66 -20.59
CA LEU A 27 13.43 3.50 -20.11
C LEU A 27 12.65 2.91 -21.30
N GLU A 28 12.80 1.60 -21.49
CA GLU A 28 12.06 0.82 -22.49
C GLU A 28 10.61 1.27 -22.48
N ASN A 29 10.16 1.78 -23.63
CA ASN A 29 8.80 2.22 -23.96
C ASN A 29 7.83 2.30 -22.77
N VAL A 30 7.98 3.33 -21.94
CA VAL A 30 6.96 3.66 -20.95
C VAL A 30 5.76 4.23 -21.70
N SER A 31 4.80 3.37 -22.02
CA SER A 31 3.52 3.78 -22.60
C SER A 31 2.60 4.30 -21.49
N LEU A 32 2.30 5.60 -21.52
CA LEU A 32 1.30 6.20 -20.64
C LEU A 32 -0.10 5.95 -21.22
N THR A 33 -0.87 5.09 -20.57
CA THR A 33 -2.29 4.89 -20.85
C THR A 33 -3.11 5.62 -19.81
N TYR A 34 -3.99 6.52 -20.26
CA TYR A 34 -4.94 7.20 -19.39
C TYR A 34 -6.18 6.33 -19.23
N GLY A 35 -6.56 6.06 -17.98
CA GLY A 35 -7.86 5.45 -17.65
C GLY A 35 -9.01 6.45 -17.78
N GLU A 36 -10.23 5.98 -17.51
CA GLU A 36 -11.39 6.86 -17.41
C GLU A 36 -11.23 7.91 -16.29
N GLU A 37 -11.86 9.08 -16.49
CA GLU A 37 -11.92 10.11 -15.46
C GLU A 37 -12.69 9.60 -14.24
N LEU A 38 -12.10 9.80 -13.06
CA LEU A 38 -12.72 9.37 -11.81
C LEU A 38 -13.89 10.28 -11.44
N PRO A 39 -14.99 9.74 -10.88
CA PRO A 39 -16.11 10.55 -10.44
C PRO A 39 -15.69 11.52 -9.33
N ASP A 40 -16.16 12.77 -9.39
CA ASP A 40 -15.97 13.76 -8.34
C ASP A 40 -16.89 13.48 -7.12
N ASP A 41 -16.49 12.50 -6.32
CA ASP A 41 -17.21 12.09 -5.10
C ASP A 41 -16.59 12.65 -3.80
N SER A 42 -15.60 13.53 -3.94
CA SER A 42 -14.75 14.08 -2.88
C SER A 42 -14.02 13.01 -2.03
N GLN A 43 -13.93 11.76 -2.49
CA GLN A 43 -13.18 10.70 -1.81
C GLN A 43 -11.75 10.69 -2.33
N LYS A 44 -10.79 11.02 -1.46
CA LYS A 44 -9.38 11.02 -1.83
C LYS A 44 -8.82 9.60 -1.74
N ILE A 45 -8.35 9.05 -2.87
CA ILE A 45 -7.56 7.82 -2.85
C ILE A 45 -6.23 8.09 -2.15
N VAL A 46 -5.91 7.29 -1.14
CA VAL A 46 -4.68 7.43 -0.34
C VAL A 46 -3.71 6.26 -0.50
N LYS A 47 -4.20 5.12 -0.99
CA LYS A 47 -3.38 3.92 -1.21
C LYS A 47 -4.02 3.04 -2.29
N ILE A 48 -3.22 2.59 -3.25
CA ILE A 48 -3.56 1.43 -4.07
C ILE A 48 -3.19 0.19 -3.26
N ILE A 49 -4.19 -0.66 -2.98
CA ILE A 49 -4.05 -1.84 -2.12
C ILE A 49 -3.40 -2.97 -2.91
N GLY A 50 -3.77 -3.09 -4.19
CA GLY A 50 -3.23 -4.07 -5.13
C GLY A 50 -4.23 -4.40 -6.23
N GLU A 51 -3.83 -5.32 -7.10
CA GLU A 51 -4.64 -5.82 -8.21
C GLU A 51 -4.81 -7.34 -8.06
N ALA A 52 -6.05 -7.83 -8.16
CA ALA A 52 -6.37 -9.26 -8.24
C ALA A 52 -7.75 -9.45 -8.85
N ASN A 53 -8.02 -10.63 -9.40
CA ASN A 53 -9.33 -10.99 -9.93
C ASN A 53 -9.87 -9.98 -10.96
N ASN A 54 -8.96 -9.44 -11.80
CA ASN A 54 -9.24 -8.41 -12.81
C ASN A 54 -9.80 -7.09 -12.23
N LYS A 55 -9.48 -6.81 -10.96
CA LYS A 55 -9.88 -5.61 -10.24
C LYS A 55 -8.68 -4.96 -9.57
N ILE A 56 -8.64 -3.63 -9.62
CA ILE A 56 -7.74 -2.80 -8.82
C ILE A 56 -8.50 -2.35 -7.58
N TYR A 57 -7.91 -2.58 -6.42
CA TYR A 57 -8.48 -2.19 -5.13
C TYR A 57 -7.72 -1.00 -4.56
N ALA A 58 -8.45 0.01 -4.10
CA ALA A 58 -7.86 1.21 -3.51
C ALA A 58 -8.55 1.60 -2.19
N LEU A 59 -7.77 2.14 -1.27
CA LEU A 59 -8.27 2.78 -0.06
C LEU A 59 -8.48 4.27 -0.35
N ALA A 60 -9.69 4.74 -0.12
CA ALA A 60 -10.04 6.15 -0.18
C ALA A 60 -10.55 6.66 1.18
N ILE A 61 -10.40 7.96 1.40
CA ILE A 61 -10.85 8.63 2.61
C ILE A 61 -11.78 9.79 2.28
N LYS A 62 -12.79 9.98 3.14
CA LYS A 62 -13.63 11.19 3.17
C LYS A 62 -13.92 11.54 4.62
N LYS A 63 -13.40 12.68 5.08
CA LYS A 63 -13.41 13.08 6.49
C LYS A 63 -12.74 12.00 7.36
N LYS A 64 -13.49 11.37 8.26
CA LYS A 64 -13.02 10.28 9.15
C LYS A 64 -13.52 8.89 8.73
N LYS A 65 -14.00 8.75 7.49
CA LYS A 65 -14.53 7.50 6.95
C LYS A 65 -13.58 6.96 5.88
N PHE A 66 -13.43 5.64 5.87
CA PHE A 66 -12.64 4.88 4.92
C PHE A 66 -13.56 4.18 3.92
N PHE A 67 -13.09 4.07 2.68
CA PHE A 67 -13.83 3.49 1.56
C PHE A 67 -12.92 2.54 0.79
N LEU A 68 -13.46 1.39 0.42
CA LEU A 68 -12.89 0.47 -0.56
C LEU A 68 -13.41 0.88 -1.94
N LYS A 69 -12.53 1.47 -2.74
CA LYS A 69 -12.80 1.70 -4.17
C LYS A 69 -12.33 0.49 -4.96
N ILE A 70 -13.13 0.10 -5.94
CA ILE A 70 -12.86 -1.02 -6.83
C ILE A 70 -12.94 -0.50 -8.25
N PHE A 71 -11.93 -0.82 -9.05
CA PHE A 71 -11.85 -0.48 -10.46
C PHE A 71 -11.65 -1.76 -11.28
N GLU A 72 -12.11 -1.76 -12.53
CA GLU A 72 -11.71 -2.77 -13.50
C GLU A 72 -10.23 -2.60 -13.85
N SER A 73 -9.44 -3.69 -13.88
CA SER A 73 -8.02 -3.63 -14.22
C SER A 73 -7.76 -3.09 -15.64
N GLY A 74 -8.58 -3.51 -16.61
CA GLY A 74 -8.35 -3.17 -18.02
C GLY A 74 -8.71 -1.73 -18.37
N SER A 75 -9.90 -1.29 -17.98
CA SER A 75 -10.44 0.05 -18.31
C SER A 75 -10.10 1.11 -17.26
N MET A 76 -9.68 0.70 -16.06
CA MET A 76 -9.55 1.55 -14.87
C MET A 76 -10.86 2.23 -14.44
N LYS A 77 -11.99 1.81 -15.00
CA LYS A 77 -13.31 2.32 -14.67
C LYS A 77 -13.67 1.97 -13.23
N GLN A 78 -14.19 2.94 -12.48
CA GLN A 78 -14.67 2.70 -11.13
C GLN A 78 -15.95 1.86 -11.17
N VAL A 79 -15.90 0.65 -10.59
CA VAL A 79 -17.07 -0.25 -10.48
C VAL A 79 -17.75 -0.16 -9.13
N ALA A 80 -17.02 0.21 -8.07
CA ALA A 80 -17.61 0.35 -6.75
C ALA A 80 -16.86 1.36 -5.87
N SER A 81 -17.60 1.94 -4.93
CA SER A 81 -17.06 2.71 -3.80
C SER A 81 -17.89 2.38 -2.57
N ASN A 82 -17.36 1.48 -1.74
CA ASN A 82 -18.06 0.95 -0.58
C ASN A 82 -17.40 1.45 0.70
N ARG A 83 -18.18 1.92 1.66
CA ARG A 83 -17.64 2.31 2.96
C ARG A 83 -17.12 1.09 3.69
N ILE A 84 -15.94 1.20 4.30
CA ILE A 84 -15.41 0.15 5.18
C ILE A 84 -16.15 0.23 6.52
N GLU A 85 -16.87 -0.84 6.86
CA GLU A 85 -17.67 -0.95 8.08
C GLU A 85 -17.00 -1.90 9.07
N LEU A 86 -16.52 -1.33 10.17
CA LEU A 86 -15.95 -2.10 11.28
C LEU A 86 -17.06 -2.77 12.10
N PRO A 87 -16.84 -4.01 12.59
CA PRO A 87 -17.82 -4.71 13.38
C PRO A 87 -18.06 -4.00 14.72
N ASN A 88 -19.32 -3.88 15.12
CA ASN A 88 -19.65 -3.38 16.45
C ASN A 88 -19.34 -4.45 17.51
N MET A 89 -18.43 -4.14 18.43
CA MET A 89 -18.02 -5.02 19.52
C MET A 89 -18.39 -4.39 20.87
N LYS A 90 -19.37 -4.97 21.56
CA LYS A 90 -19.85 -4.45 22.86
C LYS A 90 -18.67 -4.23 23.83
N LYS A 91 -18.59 -3.03 24.39
CA LYS A 91 -17.57 -2.60 25.38
C LYS A 91 -16.12 -2.63 24.89
N LYS A 92 -15.89 -2.70 23.58
CA LYS A 92 -14.56 -2.63 22.98
C LYS A 92 -14.47 -1.44 22.04
N ASP A 93 -13.33 -0.77 22.06
CA ASP A 93 -13.03 0.28 21.08
C ASP A 93 -12.34 -0.36 19.89
N VAL A 94 -12.90 -0.18 18.70
CA VAL A 94 -12.36 -0.73 17.45
C VAL A 94 -11.92 0.44 16.57
N ASP A 95 -10.64 0.44 16.18
CA ASP A 95 -10.09 1.39 15.21
C ASP A 95 -9.64 0.64 13.95
N PHE A 96 -9.79 1.28 12.80
CA PHE A 96 -9.16 0.87 11.55
C PHE A 96 -7.71 1.39 11.55
N GLU A 97 -6.75 0.54 11.16
CA GLU A 97 -5.34 0.91 11.07
C GLU A 97 -4.86 0.92 9.60
N ASP A 98 -5.04 -0.18 8.86
CA ASP A 98 -4.68 -0.26 7.44
C ASP A 98 -5.45 -1.39 6.72
N ILE A 99 -5.25 -1.54 5.41
CA ILE A 99 -5.84 -2.58 4.56
C ILE A 99 -4.82 -3.13 3.55
N PHE A 100 -4.91 -4.42 3.27
CA PHE A 100 -3.96 -5.15 2.42
C PHE A 100 -4.68 -6.15 1.53
N LEU A 101 -4.07 -6.45 0.38
CA LEU A 101 -4.44 -7.56 -0.49
C LEU A 101 -3.45 -8.69 -0.26
N ILE A 102 -3.94 -9.85 0.17
CA ILE A 102 -3.13 -11.04 0.47
C ILE A 102 -3.79 -12.22 -0.23
N ASN A 103 -3.06 -12.88 -1.14
CA ASN A 103 -3.55 -14.01 -1.93
C ASN A 103 -4.92 -13.73 -2.59
N GLY A 104 -5.06 -12.55 -3.20
CA GLY A 104 -6.29 -12.13 -3.88
C GLY A 104 -7.47 -11.79 -2.97
N ASN A 105 -7.29 -11.80 -1.65
CA ASN A 105 -8.31 -11.47 -0.67
C ASN A 105 -7.93 -10.21 0.12
N ILE A 106 -8.94 -9.41 0.47
CA ILE A 106 -8.73 -8.14 1.16
C ILE A 106 -8.80 -8.36 2.67
N TYR A 107 -7.84 -7.81 3.40
CA TYR A 107 -7.77 -7.87 4.85
C TYR A 107 -7.58 -6.48 5.44
N ALA A 108 -8.43 -6.12 6.40
CA ALA A 108 -8.24 -4.93 7.22
C ALA A 108 -7.43 -5.29 8.46
N ILE A 109 -6.46 -4.45 8.79
CA ILE A 109 -5.80 -4.43 10.07
C ILE A 109 -6.54 -3.44 10.95
N GLY A 110 -6.99 -3.91 12.11
CA GLY A 110 -7.70 -3.10 13.09
C GLY A 110 -7.15 -3.32 14.48
N SER A 111 -7.24 -2.29 15.31
CA SER A 111 -6.92 -2.41 16.72
C SER A 111 -8.18 -2.47 17.57
N VAL A 112 -8.16 -3.34 18.58
CA VAL A 112 -9.27 -3.55 19.51
C VAL A 112 -8.76 -3.38 20.92
N TYR A 113 -9.33 -2.41 21.63
CA TYR A 113 -9.08 -2.21 23.06
C TYR A 113 -10.26 -2.72 23.89
N ASP A 114 -10.03 -3.78 24.66
CA ASP A 114 -10.95 -4.28 25.66
C ASP A 114 -10.79 -3.48 26.96
N ARG A 115 -11.76 -2.59 27.23
CA ARG A 115 -11.73 -1.71 28.39
C ARG A 115 -11.80 -2.48 29.72
N LYS A 116 -12.50 -3.62 29.75
CA LYS A 116 -12.68 -4.44 30.96
C LYS A 116 -11.41 -5.23 31.25
N ALA A 117 -10.85 -5.86 30.22
CA ALA A 117 -9.63 -6.65 30.35
C ALA A 117 -8.35 -5.80 30.37
N LYS A 118 -8.44 -4.50 30.06
CA LYS A 118 -7.29 -3.60 29.85
C LYS A 118 -6.30 -4.22 28.86
N GLN A 119 -6.84 -4.76 27.77
CA GLN A 119 -6.07 -5.51 26.78
C GLN A 119 -6.21 -4.84 25.42
N PHE A 120 -5.08 -4.66 24.76
CA PHE A 120 -4.99 -4.21 23.38
C PHE A 120 -4.69 -5.41 22.49
N LYS A 121 -5.37 -5.49 21.35
CA LYS A 121 -5.13 -6.49 20.31
C LYS A 121 -5.03 -5.82 18.97
N LEU A 122 -4.06 -6.22 18.16
CA LEU A 122 -4.02 -5.94 16.74
C LEU A 122 -4.54 -7.18 16.00
N LEU A 123 -5.49 -6.99 15.10
CA LEU A 123 -6.20 -8.05 14.42
C LEU A 123 -6.14 -7.83 12.91
N GLY A 124 -5.98 -8.91 12.15
CA GLY A 124 -6.26 -8.94 10.72
C GLY A 124 -7.59 -9.65 10.47
N ALA A 125 -8.51 -9.01 9.75
CA ALA A 125 -9.82 -9.59 9.42
C ALA A 125 -10.15 -9.40 7.95
N SER A 126 -10.80 -10.39 7.32
CA SER A 126 -11.21 -10.31 5.92
C SER A 126 -12.23 -9.19 5.70
N VAL A 127 -12.17 -8.55 4.54
CA VAL A 127 -13.11 -7.52 4.10
C VAL A 127 -13.82 -8.00 2.83
N SER A 128 -15.15 -7.93 2.81
CA SER A 128 -15.92 -8.20 1.59
C SER A 128 -15.75 -7.05 0.58
N GLU A 129 -16.06 -7.30 -0.70
CA GLU A 129 -16.10 -6.22 -1.69
C GLU A 129 -17.15 -5.14 -1.36
N SER A 130 -18.19 -5.49 -0.59
CA SER A 130 -19.17 -4.54 -0.03
C SER A 130 -18.63 -3.71 1.15
N GLY A 131 -17.37 -3.89 1.54
CA GLY A 131 -16.71 -3.10 2.60
C GLY A 131 -16.97 -3.59 4.02
N ILE A 132 -17.61 -4.75 4.22
CA ILE A 132 -17.93 -5.27 5.55
C ILE A 132 -16.72 -6.04 6.09
N VAL A 133 -16.20 -5.62 7.25
CA VAL A 133 -15.10 -6.30 7.93
C VAL A 133 -15.64 -7.43 8.80
N ASN A 134 -15.07 -8.62 8.65
CA ASN A 134 -15.46 -9.79 9.44
C ASN A 134 -15.17 -9.56 10.93
N LYS A 135 -16.10 -9.98 11.79
CA LYS A 135 -15.96 -9.91 13.24
C LYS A 135 -14.90 -10.87 13.78
N ASN A 136 -14.66 -11.98 13.08
CA ASN A 136 -13.68 -12.98 13.46
C ASN A 136 -12.36 -12.69 12.73
N GLY A 137 -11.46 -11.98 13.43
CA GLY A 137 -10.11 -11.69 12.95
C GLY A 137 -9.06 -12.55 13.64
N THR A 138 -7.92 -12.71 12.97
CA THR A 138 -6.72 -13.34 13.50
C THR A 138 -5.96 -12.33 14.35
N ILE A 139 -5.59 -12.70 15.59
CA ILE A 139 -4.74 -11.86 16.44
C ILE A 139 -3.33 -11.88 15.87
N LEU A 140 -2.84 -10.70 15.50
CA LEU A 140 -1.46 -10.50 15.04
C LEU A 140 -0.54 -10.13 16.20
N PHE A 141 -1.10 -9.42 17.18
CA PHE A 141 -0.39 -8.97 18.38
C PHE A 141 -1.37 -8.74 19.53
N GLU A 142 -0.93 -8.97 20.77
CA GLU A 142 -1.69 -8.57 21.95
C GLU A 142 -0.80 -8.11 23.10
N SER A 143 -1.31 -7.18 23.91
CA SER A 143 -0.61 -6.68 25.10
C SER A 143 -1.60 -6.20 26.17
N LYS A 144 -1.16 -6.19 27.42
CA LYS A 144 -1.89 -5.57 28.53
C LYS A 144 -1.53 -4.09 28.56
N VAL A 145 -2.53 -3.22 28.44
CA VAL A 145 -2.34 -1.76 28.51
C VAL A 145 -3.44 -1.13 29.35
N ALA A 146 -3.05 -0.31 30.33
CA ALA A 146 -4.01 0.27 31.28
C ALA A 146 -5.01 1.23 30.62
N LYS A 147 -4.63 1.87 29.51
CA LYS A 147 -5.46 2.80 28.73
C LYS A 147 -5.11 2.65 27.24
N LYS A 148 -6.09 2.89 26.37
CA LYS A 148 -5.93 2.90 24.91
C LYS A 148 -4.78 3.78 24.42
N LYS A 149 -4.57 4.95 25.03
CA LYS A 149 -3.50 5.89 24.64
C LYS A 149 -2.07 5.37 24.86
N TYR A 150 -1.91 4.29 25.63
CA TYR A 150 -0.61 3.64 25.85
C TYR A 150 -0.38 2.48 24.85
N LYS A 151 -1.22 2.36 23.80
CA LYS A 151 -0.97 1.41 22.71
C LYS A 151 0.39 1.70 22.08
N GLY A 152 1.26 0.69 21.99
CA GLY A 152 2.64 0.82 21.51
C GLY A 152 3.70 1.16 22.57
N SER A 153 3.32 1.31 23.84
CA SER A 153 4.28 1.34 24.94
C SER A 153 4.80 -0.08 25.18
N PHE A 154 5.98 -0.40 24.64
CA PHE A 154 6.69 -1.63 24.95
C PHE A 154 7.42 -1.40 26.27
N SER A 155 6.93 -2.03 27.35
CA SER A 155 7.56 -2.05 28.66
C SER A 155 7.72 -3.49 29.11
#